data_AF-A0A1V6IC43-F1
#
_entry.id   AF-A0A1V6IC43-F1
#
_cell.length_a   1.000
_cell.length_b   1.000
_cell.length_c   1.000
_cell.angle_alpha   90.00
_cell.angle_beta   90.00
_cell.angle_gamma   90.00
#
_symmetry.space_group_name_H-M   'P 1'
#
loop_
_entity.id
_entity.type
_entity.pdbx_description
1 polymer ?
#
loop_
_entity_poly.entity_id
_entity_poly.type
_entity_poly.pdbx_seq_one_letter_code
_entity_poly.pdbx_strand_id
1 'polypeptide(L)'
;MNIKNKEKHQLRKNVNEYVAHSKTLKIPSNIFFIQQPPYSPETNSVEHIWDEIREKELYNKYFKDIKNAVDTVFNGLNRLNANSEYLKSLTNISHFILYI
;
A
#
# COMPACT_ATOMS: atom_id res chain seq x y z
N MET A 1 26.62 23.79 -9.17
CA MET A 1 25.33 23.08 -9.30
C MET A 1 25.15 22.19 -8.08
N ASN A 2 24.18 22.53 -7.23
CA ASN A 2 24.10 22.08 -5.83
C ASN A 2 23.77 20.58 -5.73
N ILE A 3 24.44 19.84 -4.84
CA ILE A 3 24.36 18.37 -4.69
C ILE A 3 22.90 17.92 -4.47
N LYS A 4 22.11 18.74 -3.76
CA LYS A 4 20.66 18.55 -3.54
C LYS A 4 19.81 18.49 -4.81
N ASN A 5 20.24 19.13 -5.90
CA ASN A 5 19.53 19.06 -7.19
C ASN A 5 19.87 17.79 -7.99
N LYS A 6 21.03 17.16 -7.74
CA LYS A 6 21.38 15.87 -8.36
C LYS A 6 20.56 14.72 -7.78
N GLU A 7 20.30 14.72 -6.47
CA GLU A 7 19.53 13.66 -5.79
C GLU A 7 18.05 13.68 -6.18
N LYS A 8 17.41 14.86 -6.26
CA LYS A 8 16.06 14.99 -6.84
C LYS A 8 15.98 14.53 -8.30
N HIS A 9 17.07 14.66 -9.06
CA HIS A 9 17.15 14.12 -10.42
C HIS A 9 17.42 12.61 -10.45
N GLN A 10 18.10 12.06 -9.43
CA GLN A 10 18.35 10.62 -9.30
C GLN A 10 17.06 9.86 -8.93
N LEU A 11 16.23 10.43 -8.05
CA LEU A 11 14.89 9.91 -7.71
C LEU A 11 13.89 9.95 -8.88
N ARG A 12 14.19 10.75 -9.92
CA ARG A 12 13.44 10.82 -11.19
C ARG A 12 13.92 9.79 -12.22
N LYS A 13 15.02 9.08 -11.98
CA LYS A 13 15.50 8.07 -12.93
C LYS A 13 14.65 6.80 -12.82
N ASN A 14 13.89 6.59 -13.88
CA ASN A 14 13.22 5.35 -14.27
C ASN A 14 12.31 4.69 -13.23
N VAL A 15 11.23 5.39 -12.87
CA VAL A 15 9.97 4.74 -12.47
C VAL A 15 9.56 3.68 -13.51
N ASN A 16 9.89 3.88 -14.79
CA ASN A 16 9.60 2.96 -15.90
C ASN A 16 10.38 1.63 -15.88
N GLU A 17 11.49 1.49 -15.15
CA GLU A 17 12.21 0.19 -15.06
C GLU A 17 11.63 -0.74 -14.00
N TYR A 18 10.89 -0.19 -13.01
CA TYR A 18 10.39 -0.93 -11.87
C TYR A 18 8.86 -1.02 -11.80
N VAL A 19 8.15 -0.20 -12.58
CA VAL A 19 6.68 -0.19 -12.64
C VAL A 19 6.21 -0.96 -13.88
N ALA A 20 5.66 -2.16 -13.62
CA ALA A 20 4.90 -3.01 -14.53
C ALA A 20 5.58 -3.36 -15.87
N HIS A 21 5.56 -4.64 -16.22
CA HIS A 21 5.92 -5.14 -17.56
C HIS A 21 5.00 -4.62 -18.70
N SER A 22 4.08 -3.71 -18.40
CA SER A 22 3.16 -3.10 -19.35
C SER A 22 3.81 -1.92 -20.06
N LYS A 23 4.25 -2.15 -21.29
CA LYS A 23 4.83 -1.11 -22.18
C LYS A 23 3.84 0.01 -22.55
N THR A 24 2.57 -0.14 -22.20
CA THR A 24 1.48 0.77 -22.62
C THR A 24 0.83 1.54 -21.47
N LEU A 25 1.23 1.29 -20.21
CA LEU A 25 0.67 1.99 -19.06
C LEU A 25 1.13 3.46 -19.05
N LYS A 26 0.19 4.39 -19.27
CA LYS A 26 0.44 5.83 -19.16
C LYS A 26 0.19 6.28 -17.72
N ILE A 27 1.24 6.71 -17.04
CA ILE A 27 1.17 7.21 -15.67
C ILE A 27 0.71 8.68 -15.69
N PRO A 28 -0.40 9.04 -15.02
CA PRO A 28 -0.83 10.43 -14.87
C PRO A 28 0.22 11.29 -14.15
N SER A 29 0.32 12.58 -14.50
CA SER A 29 1.34 13.50 -13.95
C SER A 29 1.22 13.76 -12.45
N ASN A 30 0.08 13.42 -11.83
CA ASN A 30 -0.21 13.60 -10.42
C ASN A 30 -0.09 12.31 -9.60
N ILE A 31 0.40 11.22 -10.18
CA ILE A 31 0.62 9.94 -9.49
C ILE A 31 2.12 9.67 -9.43
N PHE A 32 2.60 9.35 -8.22
CA PHE A 32 3.97 8.95 -7.98
C PHE A 32 3.99 7.54 -7.43
N PHE A 33 4.91 6.72 -7.93
CA PHE A 33 5.15 5.40 -7.38
C PHE A 33 6.17 5.50 -6.26
N ILE A 34 5.87 4.85 -5.14
CA ILE A 34 6.80 4.66 -4.04
C ILE A 34 7.36 3.25 -4.20
N GLN A 35 8.68 3.13 -4.23
CA GLN A 35 9.33 1.83 -4.29
C GLN A 35 9.22 1.15 -2.94
N GLN A 36 8.75 -0.10 -2.94
CA GLN A 36 8.74 -0.95 -1.76
C GLN A 36 9.95 -1.91 -1.81
N PRO A 37 10.64 -2.12 -0.69
CA PRO A 37 11.70 -3.11 -0.62
C PRO A 37 11.14 -4.51 -0.91
N PRO A 38 11.89 -5.36 -1.64
CA PRO A 38 11.46 -6.73 -1.91
C PRO A 38 11.38 -7.52 -0.61
N TYR A 39 10.38 -8.40 -0.50
CA TYR A 39 10.16 -9.29 0.65
C TYR A 39 9.94 -8.58 2.01
N SER A 40 9.52 -7.31 2.00
CA SER A 40 9.27 -6.51 3.20
C SER A 40 7.79 -6.12 3.33
N PRO A 41 6.86 -7.08 3.53
CA PRO A 41 5.43 -6.80 3.67
C PRO A 41 5.12 -5.89 4.87
N GLU A 42 5.95 -5.92 5.92
CA GLU A 42 5.87 -5.02 7.07
C GLU A 42 5.98 -3.55 6.68
N THR A 43 6.59 -3.27 5.52
CA THR A 43 6.73 -1.93 4.95
C THR A 43 5.58 -1.50 4.03
N ASN A 44 4.59 -2.36 3.84
CA ASN A 44 3.43 -2.07 3.03
C ASN A 44 2.20 -1.87 3.93
N SER A 45 1.73 -0.63 4.06
CA SER A 45 0.60 -0.29 4.94
C SER A 45 -0.70 -1.03 4.58
N VAL A 46 -0.83 -1.47 3.33
CA VAL A 46 -1.94 -2.30 2.88
C VAL A 46 -1.93 -3.69 3.54
N GLU A 47 -0.77 -4.26 3.84
CA GLU A 47 -0.70 -5.56 4.54
C GLU A 47 -1.23 -5.47 5.96
N HIS A 48 -0.97 -4.37 6.67
CA HIS A 48 -1.53 -4.14 8.02
C HIS A 48 -3.05 -4.05 8.01
N ILE A 49 -3.64 -3.43 6.98
CA ILE A 49 -5.09 -3.42 6.78
C ILE A 49 -5.60 -4.85 6.53
N TRP A 50 -4.91 -5.61 5.69
CA TRP A 50 -5.29 -6.98 5.39
C TRP A 50 -5.19 -7.91 6.59
N ASP A 51 -4.15 -7.77 7.42
CA ASP A 51 -3.98 -8.56 8.63
C ASP A 51 -5.11 -8.27 9.63
N GLU A 52 -5.44 -7.00 9.85
CA GLU A 52 -6.55 -6.59 10.70
C GLU A 52 -7.91 -7.13 10.20
N ILE A 53 -8.20 -7.03 8.89
CA ILE A 53 -9.44 -7.59 8.33
C ILE A 53 -9.45 -9.12 8.42
N ARG A 54 -8.32 -9.78 8.15
CA ARG A 54 -8.22 -11.23 8.20
C ARG A 54 -8.45 -11.75 9.61
N GLU A 55 -7.87 -11.09 10.60
CA GLU A 55 -8.02 -11.45 12.01
C GLU A 55 -9.43 -11.16 12.53
N LYS A 56 -10.01 -9.99 12.25
CA LYS A 56 -11.28 -9.60 12.85
C LYS A 56 -12.51 -10.08 12.08
N GLU A 57 -12.41 -10.17 10.76
CA GLU A 57 -13.58 -10.45 9.92
C GLU A 57 -13.54 -11.85 9.31
N LEU A 58 -12.37 -12.40 8.99
CA LEU A 58 -12.23 -13.67 8.26
C LEU A 58 -11.76 -14.86 9.11
N TYR A 59 -11.58 -14.69 10.43
CA TYR A 59 -11.06 -15.74 11.32
C TYR A 59 -11.86 -17.04 11.23
N ASN A 60 -11.27 -18.13 10.72
CA ASN A 60 -11.85 -19.48 10.68
C ASN A 60 -13.35 -19.52 10.28
N LYS A 61 -13.81 -18.56 9.47
CA LYS A 61 -15.21 -18.47 9.06
C LYS A 61 -15.41 -19.27 7.79
N TYR A 62 -16.42 -20.12 7.80
CA TYR A 62 -16.91 -20.74 6.58
C TYR A 62 -17.84 -19.76 5.85
N PHE A 63 -17.65 -19.62 4.55
CA PHE A 63 -18.52 -18.83 3.68
C PHE A 63 -19.22 -19.77 2.69
N LYS A 64 -20.54 -19.60 2.58
CA LYS A 64 -21.37 -20.40 1.65
C LYS A 64 -21.01 -20.15 0.19
N ASP A 65 -20.60 -18.93 -0.14
CA ASP A 65 -20.20 -18.49 -1.47
C ASP A 65 -19.22 -17.31 -1.38
N ILE A 66 -18.62 -16.96 -2.51
CA ILE A 66 -17.65 -15.85 -2.59
C ILE A 66 -18.29 -14.50 -2.27
N LYS A 67 -19.59 -14.32 -2.54
CA LYS A 67 -20.29 -13.07 -2.27
C LYS A 67 -20.28 -12.78 -0.77
N ASN A 68 -20.60 -13.78 0.06
CA ASN A 68 -20.57 -13.63 1.52
C ASN A 68 -19.17 -13.30 2.05
N ALA A 69 -18.11 -13.87 1.46
CA ALA A 69 -16.74 -13.55 1.82
C ALA A 69 -16.38 -12.09 1.46
N VAL A 70 -16.73 -11.64 0.25
CA VAL A 70 -16.51 -10.27 -0.22
C VAL A 70 -17.30 -9.26 0.62
N ASP A 71 -18.57 -9.53 0.91
CA ASP A 71 -19.41 -8.67 1.76
C ASP A 71 -18.80 -8.53 3.18
N THR A 72 -18.21 -9.61 3.70
CA THR A 72 -17.53 -9.61 5.00
C THR A 72 -16.27 -8.72 4.98
N VAL A 73 -15.48 -8.78 3.91
CA VAL A 73 -14.34 -7.87 3.71
C VAL A 73 -14.80 -6.42 3.62
N PHE A 74 -15.88 -6.13 2.87
CA PHE A 74 -16.44 -4.79 2.77
C PHE A 74 -16.89 -4.24 4.13
N ASN A 75 -17.49 -5.07 4.97
CA ASN A 75 -17.86 -4.67 6.32
C ASN A 75 -16.63 -4.30 7.16
N GLY A 76 -15.55 -5.07 7.07
CA GLY A 76 -14.27 -4.75 7.71
C GLY A 76 -13.69 -3.42 7.24
N LEU A 77 -13.69 -3.18 5.92
CA LEU A 77 -13.24 -1.92 5.35
C LEU A 77 -14.09 -0.73 5.82
N ASN A 78 -15.41 -0.88 5.85
CA ASN A 78 -16.32 0.15 6.34
C ASN A 78 -16.10 0.45 7.83
N ARG A 79 -15.86 -0.59 8.64
CA ARG A 79 -15.50 -0.45 10.07
C ARG A 79 -14.21 0.35 10.24
N LEU A 80 -13.16 0.04 9.46
CA LEU A 80 -11.90 0.78 9.50
C LEU A 80 -12.07 2.22 9.02
N ASN A 81 -12.83 2.44 7.95
CA ASN A 81 -13.12 3.77 7.42
C ASN A 81 -13.89 4.65 8.41
N ALA A 82 -14.78 4.05 9.21
CA ALA A 82 -15.51 4.75 10.26
C ALA A 82 -14.61 5.19 11.43
N ASN A 83 -13.43 4.58 11.61
CA ASN A 83 -12.47 4.94 12.64
C ASN A 83 -11.13 5.39 12.03
N SER A 84 -11.11 6.63 11.57
CA SER A 84 -9.94 7.22 10.90
C SER A 84 -8.68 7.28 11.76
N GLU A 85 -8.80 7.47 13.09
CA GLU A 85 -7.66 7.48 14.00
C GLU A 85 -7.01 6.09 14.10
N TYR A 86 -7.83 5.06 14.23
CA TYR A 86 -7.35 3.68 14.26
C TYR A 86 -6.73 3.26 12.93
N LEU A 87 -7.39 3.57 11.81
CA LEU A 87 -6.85 3.31 10.48
C LEU A 87 -5.50 4.02 10.27
N LYS A 88 -5.37 5.26 10.76
CA LYS A 88 -4.10 5.98 10.75
C LYS A 88 -3.05 5.28 11.61
N SER A 89 -3.41 4.77 12.79
CA SER A 89 -2.47 4.04 13.63
C SER A 89 -1.91 2.77 12.97
N LEU A 90 -2.72 2.09 12.14
CA LEU A 90 -2.32 0.91 11.37
C LEU A 90 -1.42 1.25 10.17
N THR A 91 -1.63 2.42 9.56
CA THR A 91 -1.04 2.76 8.25
C THR A 91 0.05 3.83 8.32
N ASN A 92 0.21 4.49 9.46
CA ASN A 92 1.22 5.52 9.69
C ASN A 92 2.57 4.90 10.07
N ILE A 93 3.08 4.08 9.15
CA ILE A 93 4.35 3.40 9.26
C ILE A 93 5.44 4.23 8.56
N SER A 94 6.51 4.52 9.30
CA SER A 94 7.60 5.41 8.88
C SER A 94 8.49 4.73 7.82
N HIS A 95 8.13 4.79 6.54
CA HIS A 95 8.95 4.23 5.45
C HIS A 95 10.05 5.15 4.92
N PHE A 96 10.29 6.30 5.56
CA PHE A 96 11.17 7.31 5.00
C PHE A 96 12.62 7.28 5.51
N ILE A 97 13.05 6.39 6.40
CA ILE A 97 14.36 6.55 7.07
C ILE A 97 15.54 5.79 6.44
N LEU A 98 15.36 4.84 5.52
CA LEU A 98 16.51 4.03 5.07
C LEU A 98 17.28 4.55 3.84
N TYR A 99 16.88 5.66 3.23
CA TYR A 99 17.61 6.27 2.10
C TYR A 99 17.53 7.82 2.09
N ILE A 100 17.73 8.45 3.26
CA ILE A 100 18.13 9.86 3.36
C ILE A 100 19.51 9.94 3.99
#